data_AF-A0A7S4A286-F1
#
_entry.id   AF-A0A7S4A286-F1
#
_cell.length_a   1.000
_cell.length_b   1.000
_cell.length_c   1.000
_cell.angle_alpha   90.00
_cell.angle_beta   90.00
_cell.angle_gamma   90.00
#
_symmetry.space_group_name_H-M   'P 1'
#
loop_
_entity.id
_entity.type
_entity.pdbx_description
1 polymer ?
#
loop_
_entity_poly.entity_id
_entity_poly.type
_entity_poly.pdbx_seq_one_letter_code
_entity_poly.pdbx_strand_id
1 'polypeptide(L)'
;MACRCCSGAGRATFDFHTGLEAAKRENAELREAHVVLRRAAEDARSRLADAESRLRRSENTSVEDKNAHASRARQLQTLEREKEALTKERDALRETNDVQNGQIVSERQRHDEREAAHARELAASRALGLAHAAALSARVAHLEAANAISKAAITAAAPARERAVAEALARAEADHTKRSSLARTILAEKDSKVEILRRRVAELESELASGGHEHRKFVEIAERQARREGALASEAAQSKLATSRLKRAIRDRDSEVADLASQLLACQKKLEDARRGLGRDATNLEYVKNLLVQYFSLRQNSSEQASLVPVLATVLAFTDDDLSLLRAQAQKWEASQSYWGGSAEPDAPNPLLTLTTLAPAPRHRKASPVNTGT
;
A
#
# COMPACT_ATOMS: atom_id res chain seq x y z
N MET A 1 100.01 164.37 65.03
CA MET A 1 100.81 164.64 63.82
C MET A 1 100.47 166.06 63.36
N ALA A 2 101.47 166.95 63.38
CA ALA A 2 101.64 168.23 62.67
C ALA A 2 100.39 169.06 62.24
N CYS A 3 100.17 170.27 62.79
CA CYS A 3 100.74 171.59 62.36
C CYS A 3 99.98 172.21 61.15
N ARG A 4 99.62 173.50 61.06
CA ARG A 4 100.30 174.75 61.49
C ARG A 4 99.35 175.97 61.36
N CYS A 5 99.61 176.96 62.24
CA CYS A 5 99.65 178.43 62.06
C CYS A 5 98.38 179.25 61.72
N CYS A 6 97.89 180.18 62.59
CA CYS A 6 98.46 181.48 63.08
C CYS A 6 98.13 182.64 62.11
N SER A 7 97.81 183.88 62.48
CA SER A 7 97.96 184.73 63.69
C SER A 7 97.03 185.96 63.44
N GLY A 8 96.53 186.75 64.38
CA GLY A 8 97.16 187.39 65.53
C GLY A 8 96.24 188.49 66.06
N ALA A 9 96.42 188.87 67.32
CA ALA A 9 95.64 189.84 68.07
C ALA A 9 96.58 190.76 68.86
N GLY A 10 96.11 191.96 69.23
CA GLY A 10 96.82 192.86 70.14
C GLY A 10 95.98 194.02 70.69
N ARG A 11 95.90 194.05 72.03
CA ARG A 11 95.82 195.20 72.99
C ARG A 11 94.54 196.07 73.02
N ALA A 12 93.78 196.09 74.13
CA ALA A 12 94.01 196.76 75.44
C ALA A 12 93.72 198.28 75.34
N THR A 13 92.94 198.97 76.18
CA THR A 13 92.39 198.78 77.54
C THR A 13 91.47 199.99 77.86
N PHE A 14 90.72 199.95 78.96
CA PHE A 14 89.97 201.06 79.62
C PHE A 14 88.61 201.46 78.99
N ASP A 15 87.49 201.05 79.60
CA ASP A 15 86.40 201.96 80.04
C ASP A 15 85.18 201.22 80.68
N PHE A 16 84.88 201.67 81.90
CA PHE A 16 83.62 201.69 82.66
C PHE A 16 82.45 200.76 82.28
N HIS A 17 82.44 199.56 82.88
CA HIS A 17 81.34 198.93 83.63
C HIS A 17 79.90 198.75 83.04
N THR A 18 79.61 199.12 81.79
CA THR A 18 78.28 198.94 81.13
C THR A 18 78.25 197.83 80.06
N GLY A 19 79.40 197.24 79.68
CA GLY A 19 79.49 196.22 78.62
C GLY A 19 79.28 194.75 79.03
N LEU A 20 79.40 194.41 80.33
CA LEU A 20 79.35 193.01 80.78
C LEU A 20 77.92 192.42 80.83
N GLU A 21 76.89 193.26 80.96
CA GLU A 21 75.49 192.85 80.93
C GLU A 21 74.94 192.71 79.50
N ALA A 22 75.52 193.40 78.52
CA ALA A 22 75.17 193.24 77.10
C ALA A 22 75.64 191.89 76.53
N ALA A 23 76.88 191.48 76.86
CA ALA A 23 77.44 190.21 76.38
C ALA A 23 76.74 188.95 76.95
N LYS A 24 76.10 189.05 78.12
CA LYS A 24 75.29 187.95 78.68
C LYS A 24 73.94 187.79 77.98
N ARG A 25 73.34 188.89 77.49
CA ARG A 25 72.10 188.83 76.69
C ARG A 25 72.34 188.22 75.32
N GLU A 26 73.43 188.60 74.66
CA GLU A 26 73.80 188.08 73.35
C GLU A 26 74.11 186.56 73.38
N ASN A 27 74.72 186.07 74.47
CA ASN A 27 74.95 184.62 74.66
C ASN A 27 73.67 183.83 74.99
N ALA A 28 72.66 184.47 75.58
CA ALA A 28 71.36 183.85 75.83
C ALA A 28 70.55 183.72 74.53
N GLU A 29 70.56 184.76 73.68
CA GLU A 29 69.89 184.77 72.38
C GLU A 29 70.48 183.72 71.41
N LEU A 30 71.81 183.53 71.42
CA LEU A 30 72.45 182.48 70.60
C LEU A 30 72.06 181.06 71.05
N ARG A 31 71.85 180.83 72.35
CA ARG A 31 71.38 179.52 72.85
C ARG A 31 69.93 179.27 72.48
N GLU A 32 69.07 180.28 72.54
CA GLU A 32 67.69 180.17 72.04
C GLU A 32 67.65 179.91 70.53
N ALA A 33 68.46 180.61 69.72
CA ALA A 33 68.56 180.36 68.29
C ALA A 33 69.00 178.92 67.97
N HIS A 34 69.94 178.37 68.77
CA HIS A 34 70.42 177.00 68.59
C HIS A 34 69.38 175.93 68.94
N VAL A 35 68.49 176.21 69.90
CA VAL A 35 67.35 175.33 70.26
C VAL A 35 66.27 175.38 69.18
N VAL A 36 65.98 176.56 68.63
CA VAL A 36 65.01 176.73 67.53
C VAL A 36 65.47 176.00 66.27
N LEU A 37 66.75 176.09 65.91
CA LEU A 37 67.30 175.38 64.75
C LEU A 37 67.32 173.85 64.93
N ARG A 38 67.55 173.34 66.15
CA ARG A 38 67.44 171.89 66.42
C ARG A 38 66.00 171.40 66.27
N ARG A 39 65.02 172.14 66.81
CA ARG A 39 63.60 171.80 66.64
C ARG A 39 63.17 171.84 65.18
N ALA A 40 63.61 172.83 64.41
CA ALA A 40 63.31 172.90 62.98
C ALA A 40 63.92 171.72 62.18
N ALA A 41 65.13 171.27 62.55
CA ALA A 41 65.76 170.12 61.93
C ALA A 41 65.07 168.79 62.29
N GLU A 42 64.57 168.65 63.52
CA GLU A 42 63.79 167.49 63.96
C GLU A 42 62.40 167.44 63.30
N ASP A 43 61.71 168.58 63.16
CA ASP A 43 60.45 168.69 62.43
C ASP A 43 60.61 168.33 60.94
N ALA A 44 61.70 168.75 60.30
CA ALA A 44 61.99 168.39 58.91
C ALA A 44 62.24 166.89 58.75
N ARG A 45 62.95 166.25 59.70
CA ARG A 45 63.15 164.79 59.71
C ARG A 45 61.85 164.03 59.94
N SER A 46 60.97 164.52 60.82
CA SER A 46 59.66 163.91 61.06
C SER A 46 58.78 163.95 59.81
N ARG A 47 58.78 165.07 59.07
CA ARG A 47 57.99 165.19 57.82
C ARG A 47 58.50 164.29 56.71
N LEU A 48 59.81 164.11 56.60
CA LEU A 48 60.43 163.19 55.64
C LEU A 48 60.08 161.73 55.96
N ALA A 49 60.17 161.32 57.23
CA ALA A 49 59.78 159.98 57.66
C ALA A 49 58.29 159.69 57.42
N ASP A 50 57.42 160.69 57.62
CA ASP A 50 55.98 160.54 57.39
C ASP A 50 55.65 160.48 55.88
N ALA A 51 56.38 161.21 55.03
CA ALA A 51 56.26 161.12 53.57
C ALA A 51 56.73 159.76 53.04
N GLU A 52 57.87 159.23 53.51
CA GLU A 52 58.34 157.88 53.15
C GLU A 52 57.35 156.80 53.59
N SER A 53 56.73 156.96 54.77
CA SER A 53 55.73 156.03 55.28
C SER A 53 54.43 156.04 54.47
N ARG A 54 54.08 157.16 53.82
CA ARG A 54 52.93 157.23 52.89
C ARG A 54 53.26 156.60 51.55
N LEU A 55 54.46 156.81 51.04
CA LEU A 55 54.90 156.24 49.76
C LEU A 55 54.97 154.71 49.83
N ARG A 56 55.57 154.16 50.90
CA ARG A 56 55.58 152.70 51.15
C ARG A 56 54.18 152.11 51.31
N ARG A 57 53.24 152.83 51.93
CA ARG A 57 51.84 152.39 52.01
C ARG A 57 51.18 152.36 50.64
N SER A 58 51.40 153.37 49.80
CA SER A 58 50.85 153.40 48.43
C SER A 58 51.45 152.34 47.49
N GLU A 59 52.74 152.04 47.64
CA GLU A 59 53.41 150.97 46.90
C GLU A 59 52.92 149.59 47.35
N ASN A 60 52.74 149.38 48.66
CA ASN A 60 52.20 148.12 49.17
C ASN A 60 50.75 147.91 48.71
N THR A 61 49.88 148.93 48.73
CA THR A 61 48.52 148.79 48.21
C THR A 61 48.50 148.53 46.69
N SER A 62 49.43 149.12 45.92
CA SER A 62 49.54 148.85 44.48
C SER A 62 50.01 147.42 44.18
N VAL A 63 50.91 146.87 45.00
CA VAL A 63 51.38 145.48 44.88
C VAL A 63 50.27 144.51 45.28
N GLU A 64 49.51 144.81 46.33
CA GLU A 64 48.34 144.02 46.74
C GLU A 64 47.26 143.97 45.66
N ASP A 65 46.94 145.10 45.02
CA ASP A 65 45.96 145.14 43.92
C ASP A 65 46.46 144.37 42.68
N LYS A 66 47.75 144.48 42.35
CA LYS A 66 48.36 143.68 41.26
C LYS A 66 48.33 142.18 41.57
N ASN A 67 48.60 141.80 42.82
CA ASN A 67 48.54 140.41 43.27
C ASN A 67 47.09 139.88 43.28
N ALA A 68 46.12 140.71 43.66
CA ALA A 68 44.70 140.37 43.61
C ALA A 68 44.21 140.21 42.17
N HIS A 69 44.61 141.10 41.25
CA HIS A 69 44.31 140.97 39.82
C HIS A 69 44.98 139.75 39.20
N ALA A 70 46.24 139.47 39.54
CA ALA A 70 46.93 138.27 39.08
C ALA A 70 46.28 136.98 39.63
N SER A 71 45.80 137.00 40.87
CA SER A 71 45.06 135.88 41.47
C SER A 71 43.72 135.65 40.77
N ARG A 72 42.92 136.71 40.54
CA ARG A 72 41.66 136.62 39.81
C ARG A 72 41.86 136.19 38.35
N ALA A 73 42.91 136.66 37.68
CA ALA A 73 43.24 136.24 36.32
C ALA A 73 43.60 134.75 36.26
N ARG A 74 44.36 134.23 37.25
CA ARG A 74 44.64 132.80 37.36
C ARG A 74 43.37 131.99 37.64
N GLN A 75 42.50 132.48 38.52
CA GLN A 75 41.21 131.83 38.81
C GLN A 75 40.28 131.81 37.60
N LEU A 76 40.20 132.90 36.83
CA LEU A 76 39.46 132.92 35.58
C LEU A 76 40.06 131.95 34.56
N GLN A 77 41.39 131.90 34.44
CA GLN A 77 42.04 130.94 33.57
C GLN A 77 41.80 129.48 33.99
N THR A 78 41.74 129.18 35.30
CA THR A 78 41.38 127.83 35.76
C THR A 78 39.92 127.50 35.46
N LEU A 79 39.00 128.45 35.69
CA LEU A 79 37.58 128.26 35.39
C LEU A 79 37.32 128.13 33.88
N GLU A 80 38.06 128.86 33.04
CA GLU A 80 38.00 128.72 31.57
C GLU A 80 38.46 127.33 31.14
N ARG A 81 39.58 126.84 31.70
CA ARG A 81 40.06 125.47 31.44
C ARG A 81 39.08 124.41 31.93
N GLU A 82 38.46 124.61 33.09
CA GLU A 82 37.43 123.71 33.62
C GLU A 82 36.17 123.72 32.76
N LYS A 83 35.71 124.90 32.31
CA LYS A 83 34.59 125.02 31.38
C LYS A 83 34.90 124.32 30.06
N GLU A 84 36.10 124.51 29.50
CA GLU A 84 36.54 123.81 28.30
C GLU A 84 36.59 122.30 28.51
N ALA A 85 37.12 121.83 29.64
CA ALA A 85 37.16 120.41 29.99
C ALA A 85 35.75 119.81 30.09
N LEU A 86 34.82 120.49 30.78
CA LEU A 86 33.42 120.06 30.89
C LEU A 86 32.69 120.10 29.54
N THR A 87 33.00 121.05 28.66
CA THR A 87 32.41 121.06 27.31
C THR A 87 32.92 119.88 26.48
N LYS A 88 34.21 119.56 26.56
CA LYS A 88 34.80 118.39 25.90
C LYS A 88 34.22 117.09 26.45
N GLU A 89 34.06 116.99 27.76
CA GLU A 89 33.44 115.82 28.42
C GLU A 89 31.97 115.66 28.01
N ARG A 90 31.20 116.76 28.01
CA ARG A 90 29.80 116.75 27.54
C ARG A 90 29.72 116.31 26.08
N ASP A 91 30.59 116.81 25.22
CA ASP A 91 30.55 116.48 23.79
C ASP A 91 31.00 115.02 23.55
N ALA A 92 31.99 114.52 24.29
CA ALA A 92 32.36 113.08 24.28
C ALA A 92 31.22 112.19 24.80
N LEU A 93 30.49 112.62 25.84
CA LEU A 93 29.31 111.92 26.34
C LEU A 93 28.15 111.94 25.34
N ARG A 94 28.00 113.01 24.55
CA ARG A 94 27.00 113.06 23.47
C ARG A 94 27.38 112.12 22.34
N GLU A 95 28.63 112.14 21.89
CA GLU A 95 29.11 111.23 20.84
C GLU A 95 28.95 109.76 21.25
N THR A 96 29.31 109.41 22.48
CA THR A 96 29.13 108.04 22.99
C THR A 96 27.65 107.65 23.10
N ASN A 97 26.77 108.55 23.56
CA ASN A 97 25.32 108.31 23.55
C ASN A 97 24.76 108.16 22.14
N ASP A 98 25.21 108.96 21.18
CA ASP A 98 24.75 108.88 19.79
C ASP A 98 25.18 107.55 19.15
N VAL A 99 26.41 107.09 19.41
CA VAL A 99 26.89 105.77 18.99
C VAL A 99 26.08 104.65 19.64
N GLN A 100 25.83 104.72 20.96
CA GLN A 100 25.04 103.72 21.67
C GLN A 100 23.59 103.70 21.17
N ASN A 101 22.96 104.86 20.97
CA ASN A 101 21.61 104.96 20.42
C ASN A 101 21.56 104.41 18.98
N GLY A 102 22.57 104.69 18.16
CA GLY A 102 22.72 104.11 16.83
C GLY A 102 22.83 102.60 16.86
N GLN A 103 23.61 102.04 17.80
CA GLN A 103 23.71 100.60 18.01
C GLN A 103 22.36 100.00 18.42
N ILE A 104 21.67 100.59 19.42
CA ILE A 104 20.34 100.14 19.87
C ILE A 104 19.33 100.13 18.72
N VAL A 105 19.31 101.19 17.90
CA VAL A 105 18.41 101.26 16.73
C VAL A 105 18.75 100.16 15.73
N SER A 106 20.03 99.94 15.44
CA SER A 106 20.46 98.89 14.51
C SER A 106 20.15 97.47 15.02
N GLU A 107 20.25 97.24 16.33
CA GLU A 107 19.91 95.95 16.94
C GLU A 107 18.41 95.71 16.97
N ARG A 108 17.60 96.74 17.23
CA ARG A 108 16.14 96.66 17.11
C ARG A 108 15.72 96.34 15.68
N GLN A 109 16.28 97.02 14.68
CA GLN A 109 16.00 96.70 13.28
C GLN A 109 16.35 95.25 12.93
N ARG A 110 17.53 94.76 13.35
CA ARG A 110 17.91 93.35 13.16
C ARG A 110 16.98 92.38 13.89
N HIS A 111 16.48 92.76 15.07
CA HIS A 111 15.54 91.95 15.82
C HIS A 111 14.18 91.88 15.09
N ASP A 112 13.65 93.02 14.66
CA ASP A 112 12.39 93.11 13.91
C ASP A 112 12.48 92.34 12.59
N GLU A 113 13.63 92.40 11.90
CA GLU A 113 13.89 91.61 10.69
C GLU A 113 13.91 90.10 10.98
N ARG A 114 14.51 89.66 12.09
CA ARG A 114 14.51 88.25 12.51
C ARG A 114 13.13 87.76 12.91
N GLU A 115 12.36 88.57 13.63
CA GLU A 115 10.98 88.27 13.98
C GLU A 115 10.09 88.18 12.73
N ALA A 116 10.24 89.11 11.79
CA ALA A 116 9.54 89.06 10.51
C ALA A 116 9.93 87.82 9.69
N ALA A 117 11.21 87.43 9.68
CA ALA A 117 11.68 86.22 9.03
C ALA A 117 11.09 84.96 9.68
N HIS A 118 11.12 84.84 11.00
CA HIS A 118 10.51 83.72 11.74
C HIS A 118 8.98 83.67 11.55
N ALA A 119 8.30 84.81 11.51
CA ALA A 119 6.87 84.86 11.24
C ALA A 119 6.53 84.35 9.83
N ARG A 120 7.34 84.70 8.82
CA ARG A 120 7.21 84.18 7.45
C ARG A 120 7.47 82.68 7.38
N GLU A 121 8.51 82.20 8.08
CA GLU A 121 8.83 80.77 8.14
C GLU A 121 7.70 79.97 8.79
N LEU A 122 7.19 80.43 9.94
CA LEU A 122 6.02 79.81 10.59
C LEU A 122 4.78 79.82 9.72
N ALA A 123 4.52 80.92 9.00
CA ALA A 123 3.41 81.00 8.05
C ALA A 123 3.58 80.00 6.89
N ALA A 124 4.79 79.87 6.35
CA ALA A 124 5.12 78.90 5.30
C ALA A 124 4.98 77.45 5.79
N SER A 125 5.48 77.13 6.99
CA SER A 125 5.32 75.80 7.59
C SER A 125 3.85 75.45 7.82
N ARG A 126 3.03 76.41 8.29
CA ARG A 126 1.58 76.21 8.45
C ARG A 126 0.89 76.00 7.10
N ALA A 127 1.23 76.78 6.09
CA ALA A 127 0.68 76.63 4.73
C ALA A 127 1.03 75.26 4.14
N LEU A 128 2.29 74.81 4.30
CA LEU A 128 2.72 73.47 3.89
C LEU A 128 1.97 72.37 4.65
N GLY A 129 1.78 72.52 5.96
CA GLY A 129 1.02 71.58 6.78
C GLY A 129 -0.44 71.45 6.33
N LEU A 130 -1.11 72.57 6.05
CA LEU A 130 -2.47 72.59 5.54
C LEU A 130 -2.58 71.96 4.14
N ALA A 131 -1.62 72.28 3.25
CA ALA A 131 -1.57 71.69 1.91
C ALA A 131 -1.36 70.16 1.96
N HIS A 132 -0.48 69.68 2.85
CA HIS A 132 -0.25 68.26 3.04
C HIS A 132 -1.49 67.55 3.62
N ALA A 133 -2.15 68.15 4.61
CA ALA A 133 -3.39 67.61 5.17
C ALA A 133 -4.51 67.53 4.11
N ALA A 134 -4.66 68.56 3.27
CA ALA A 134 -5.62 68.55 2.17
C ALA A 134 -5.29 67.46 1.12
N ALA A 135 -4.02 67.28 0.78
CA ALA A 135 -3.58 66.23 -0.15
C ALA A 135 -3.83 64.82 0.40
N LEU A 136 -3.58 64.58 1.69
CA LEU A 136 -3.90 63.32 2.34
C LEU A 136 -5.40 63.06 2.37
N SER A 137 -6.21 64.06 2.71
CA SER A 137 -7.68 63.95 2.70
C SER A 137 -8.20 63.61 1.30
N ALA A 138 -7.66 64.22 0.24
CA ALA A 138 -8.04 63.92 -1.14
C ALA A 138 -7.66 62.48 -1.54
N ARG A 139 -6.48 62.01 -1.11
CA ARG A 139 -6.03 60.64 -1.36
C ARG A 139 -6.90 59.61 -0.65
N VAL A 140 -7.30 59.87 0.59
CA VAL A 140 -8.22 59.00 1.34
C VAL A 140 -9.57 58.91 0.61
N ALA A 141 -10.15 60.05 0.22
CA ALA A 141 -11.41 60.07 -0.53
C ALA A 141 -11.32 59.30 -1.87
N HIS A 142 -10.21 59.41 -2.59
CA HIS A 142 -9.98 58.65 -3.82
C HIS A 142 -9.93 57.13 -3.55
N LEU A 143 -9.22 56.69 -2.51
CA LEU A 143 -9.14 55.27 -2.16
C LEU A 143 -10.50 54.71 -1.70
N GLU A 144 -11.28 55.48 -0.96
CA GLU A 144 -12.64 55.12 -0.57
C GLU A 144 -13.55 54.97 -1.79
N ALA A 145 -13.48 55.92 -2.74
CA ALA A 145 -14.23 55.82 -3.99
C ALA A 145 -13.82 54.59 -4.82
N ALA A 146 -12.52 54.33 -4.96
CA ALA A 146 -12.01 53.16 -5.68
C ALA A 146 -12.46 51.83 -5.03
N ASN A 147 -12.43 51.76 -3.68
CA ASN A 147 -12.91 50.61 -2.93
C ASN A 147 -14.43 50.41 -3.08
N ALA A 148 -15.20 51.50 -3.08
CA ALA A 148 -16.64 51.43 -3.31
C ALA A 148 -16.97 50.91 -4.71
N ILE A 149 -16.25 51.37 -5.75
CA ILE A 149 -16.40 50.89 -7.13
C ILE A 149 -16.04 49.40 -7.23
N SER A 150 -14.90 48.99 -6.64
CA SER A 150 -14.48 47.58 -6.65
C SER A 150 -15.50 46.69 -5.94
N LYS A 151 -15.98 47.10 -4.76
CA LYS A 151 -17.00 46.37 -4.00
C LYS A 151 -18.30 46.25 -4.79
N ALA A 152 -18.77 47.34 -5.41
CA ALA A 152 -19.96 47.34 -6.25
C ALA A 152 -19.82 46.38 -7.44
N ALA A 153 -18.67 46.38 -8.12
CA ALA A 153 -18.38 45.48 -9.23
C ALA A 153 -18.38 44.00 -8.80
N ILE A 154 -17.80 43.68 -7.64
CA ILE A 154 -17.80 42.32 -7.09
C ILE A 154 -19.24 41.89 -6.75
N THR A 155 -20.01 42.75 -6.08
CA THR A 155 -21.41 42.45 -5.73
C THR A 155 -22.31 42.29 -6.96
N ALA A 156 -22.08 43.08 -8.01
CA ALA A 156 -22.83 42.98 -9.27
C ALA A 156 -22.47 41.70 -10.05
N ALA A 157 -21.22 41.24 -9.98
CA ALA A 157 -20.77 40.03 -10.67
C ALA A 157 -21.13 38.72 -9.93
N ALA A 158 -21.34 38.76 -8.61
CA ALA A 158 -21.67 37.60 -7.79
C ALA A 158 -22.87 36.77 -8.32
N PRO A 159 -24.06 37.34 -8.61
CA PRO A 159 -25.20 36.55 -9.06
C PRO A 159 -24.99 35.92 -10.44
N ALA A 160 -24.24 36.57 -11.33
CA ALA A 160 -23.89 36.00 -12.63
C ALA A 160 -22.97 34.77 -12.48
N ARG A 161 -22.00 34.84 -11.55
CA ARG A 161 -21.13 33.70 -11.22
C ARG A 161 -21.91 32.57 -10.57
N GLU A 162 -22.80 32.87 -9.63
CA GLU A 162 -23.66 31.86 -8.99
C GLU A 162 -24.55 31.13 -9.99
N ARG A 163 -25.17 31.85 -10.93
CA ARG A 163 -25.96 31.25 -12.01
C ARG A 163 -25.11 30.38 -12.93
N ALA A 164 -23.93 30.86 -13.33
CA ALA A 164 -23.02 30.08 -14.18
C ALA A 164 -22.58 28.77 -13.50
N VAL A 165 -22.30 28.81 -12.19
CA VAL A 165 -21.97 27.62 -11.39
C VAL A 165 -23.17 26.69 -11.27
N ALA A 166 -24.37 27.21 -10.98
CA ALA A 166 -25.59 26.43 -10.88
C ALA A 166 -25.94 25.73 -12.21
N GLU A 167 -25.81 26.44 -13.34
CA GLU A 167 -26.00 25.85 -14.67
C GLU A 167 -24.96 24.76 -14.99
N ALA A 168 -23.70 24.99 -14.64
CA ALA A 168 -22.64 23.99 -14.82
C ALA A 168 -22.93 22.73 -14.00
N LEU A 169 -23.39 22.89 -12.75
CA LEU A 169 -23.79 21.78 -11.88
C LEU A 169 -24.99 21.01 -12.48
N ALA A 170 -26.04 21.73 -12.90
CA ALA A 170 -27.22 21.11 -13.51
C ALA A 170 -26.88 20.34 -14.79
N ARG A 171 -25.98 20.87 -15.64
CA ARG A 171 -25.47 20.15 -16.83
C ARG A 171 -24.71 18.89 -16.44
N ALA A 172 -23.83 18.97 -15.43
CA ALA A 172 -23.07 17.83 -14.96
C ALA A 172 -23.97 16.71 -14.39
N GLU A 173 -25.00 17.07 -13.63
CA GLU A 173 -26.00 16.13 -13.10
C GLU A 173 -26.83 15.48 -14.23
N ALA A 174 -27.27 16.27 -15.22
CA ALA A 174 -27.96 15.75 -16.40
C ALA A 174 -27.09 14.78 -17.21
N ASP A 175 -25.80 15.06 -17.35
CA ASP A 175 -24.87 14.15 -18.03
C ASP A 175 -24.60 12.89 -17.20
N HIS A 176 -24.47 13.01 -15.87
CA HIS A 176 -24.29 11.87 -14.98
C HIS A 176 -25.51 10.94 -15.00
N THR A 177 -26.72 11.50 -14.98
CA THR A 177 -27.97 10.70 -15.06
C THR A 177 -28.08 9.96 -16.39
N LYS A 178 -27.78 10.62 -17.52
CA LYS A 178 -27.73 9.97 -18.86
C LYS A 178 -26.68 8.87 -18.93
N ARG A 179 -25.47 9.11 -18.40
CA ARG A 179 -24.40 8.10 -18.35
C ARG A 179 -24.79 6.94 -17.45
N SER A 180 -25.41 7.21 -16.30
CA SER A 180 -25.91 6.19 -15.37
C SER A 180 -27.01 5.33 -16.00
N SER A 181 -27.96 5.94 -16.73
CA SER A 181 -29.01 5.18 -17.42
C SER A 181 -28.43 4.31 -18.52
N LEU A 182 -27.50 4.83 -19.33
CA LEU A 182 -26.82 4.07 -20.38
C LEU A 182 -25.95 2.93 -19.80
N ALA A 183 -25.27 3.16 -18.67
CA ALA A 183 -24.52 2.11 -18.00
C ALA A 183 -25.46 0.98 -17.52
N ARG A 184 -26.63 1.32 -16.96
CA ARG A 184 -27.63 0.31 -16.54
C ARG A 184 -28.19 -0.49 -17.71
N THR A 185 -28.46 0.13 -18.86
CA THR A 185 -28.95 -0.60 -20.05
C THR A 185 -27.87 -1.55 -20.59
N ILE A 186 -26.61 -1.10 -20.66
CA ILE A 186 -25.50 -1.95 -21.07
C ILE A 186 -25.32 -3.13 -20.11
N LEU A 187 -25.40 -2.90 -18.80
CA LEU A 187 -25.32 -3.98 -17.81
C LEU A 187 -26.45 -4.99 -18.01
N ALA A 188 -27.70 -4.55 -18.18
CA ALA A 188 -28.83 -5.44 -18.44
C ALA A 188 -28.67 -6.26 -19.75
N GLU A 189 -28.15 -5.66 -20.82
CA GLU A 189 -27.82 -6.37 -22.06
C GLU A 189 -26.69 -7.39 -21.87
N LYS A 190 -25.71 -7.09 -21.02
CA LYS A 190 -24.60 -8.01 -20.75
C LYS A 190 -25.06 -9.16 -19.84
N ASP A 191 -25.89 -8.89 -18.85
CA ASP A 191 -26.46 -9.90 -17.96
C ASP A 191 -27.34 -10.88 -18.75
N SER A 192 -28.21 -10.38 -19.64
CA SER A 192 -29.00 -11.26 -20.53
C SER A 192 -28.12 -12.10 -21.47
N LYS A 193 -27.02 -11.56 -22.00
CA LYS A 193 -26.04 -12.34 -22.77
C LYS A 193 -25.35 -13.41 -21.92
N VAL A 194 -24.99 -13.09 -20.68
CA VAL A 194 -24.41 -14.05 -19.74
C VAL A 194 -25.40 -15.18 -19.45
N GLU A 195 -26.68 -14.89 -19.25
CA GLU A 195 -27.70 -15.92 -19.08
C GLU A 195 -27.84 -16.83 -20.29
N ILE A 196 -27.88 -16.27 -21.51
CA ILE A 196 -27.95 -17.05 -22.75
C ILE A 196 -26.72 -17.96 -22.87
N LEU A 197 -25.52 -17.43 -22.62
CA LEU A 197 -24.29 -18.21 -22.67
C LEU A 197 -24.27 -19.31 -21.60
N ARG A 198 -24.73 -19.02 -20.38
CA ARG A 198 -24.88 -20.04 -19.33
C ARG A 198 -25.83 -21.17 -19.72
N ARG A 199 -26.98 -20.83 -20.32
CA ARG A 199 -27.92 -21.85 -20.84
C ARG A 199 -27.26 -22.69 -21.93
N ARG A 200 -26.54 -22.05 -22.87
CA ARG A 200 -25.85 -22.76 -23.94
C ARG A 200 -24.74 -23.68 -23.42
N VAL A 201 -24.00 -23.24 -22.40
CA VAL A 201 -23.00 -24.09 -21.73
C VAL A 201 -23.69 -25.29 -21.09
N ALA A 202 -24.77 -25.10 -20.34
CA ALA A 202 -25.51 -26.21 -19.73
C ALA A 202 -26.08 -27.20 -20.77
N GLU A 203 -26.60 -26.70 -21.90
CA GLU A 203 -27.02 -27.54 -23.03
C GLU A 203 -25.85 -28.37 -23.56
N LEU A 204 -24.72 -27.74 -23.87
CA LEU A 204 -23.53 -28.42 -24.40
C LEU A 204 -22.94 -29.42 -23.39
N GLU A 205 -22.92 -29.08 -22.10
CA GLU A 205 -22.52 -30.01 -21.04
C GLU A 205 -23.45 -31.22 -20.99
N SER A 206 -24.76 -31.02 -21.16
CA SER A 206 -25.71 -32.13 -21.23
C SER A 206 -25.52 -32.99 -22.49
N GLU A 207 -25.24 -32.38 -23.65
CA GLU A 207 -24.91 -33.07 -24.91
C GLU A 207 -23.61 -33.87 -24.79
N LEU A 208 -22.60 -33.33 -24.12
CA LEU A 208 -21.33 -34.02 -23.85
C LEU A 208 -21.53 -35.18 -22.86
N ALA A 209 -22.23 -34.96 -21.74
CA ALA A 209 -22.45 -35.97 -20.71
C ALA A 209 -23.25 -37.17 -21.24
N SER A 210 -24.21 -36.90 -22.11
CA SER A 210 -25.03 -37.92 -22.75
C SER A 210 -24.39 -38.52 -24.01
N GLY A 211 -23.23 -38.02 -24.41
CA GLY A 211 -22.57 -38.30 -25.68
C GLY A 211 -23.32 -37.71 -26.86
N GLY A 212 -22.57 -37.23 -27.86
CA GLY A 212 -23.16 -36.77 -29.13
C GLY A 212 -24.04 -37.88 -29.75
N HIS A 213 -25.02 -37.49 -30.56
CA HIS A 213 -25.97 -38.43 -31.20
C HIS A 213 -25.27 -39.62 -31.86
N GLU A 214 -24.13 -39.38 -32.50
CA GLU A 214 -23.31 -40.43 -33.11
C GLU A 214 -22.72 -41.40 -32.07
N HIS A 215 -22.20 -40.91 -30.94
CA HIS A 215 -21.72 -41.77 -29.86
C HIS A 215 -22.84 -42.63 -29.28
N ARG A 216 -24.05 -42.07 -29.09
CA ARG A 216 -25.21 -42.85 -28.64
C ARG A 216 -25.58 -43.95 -29.63
N LYS A 217 -25.59 -43.64 -30.94
CA LYS A 217 -25.82 -44.65 -31.99
C LYS A 217 -24.75 -45.73 -31.99
N PHE A 218 -23.47 -45.36 -31.81
CA PHE A 218 -22.39 -46.33 -31.74
C PHE A 218 -22.56 -47.28 -30.55
N VAL A 219 -22.91 -46.75 -29.36
CA VAL A 219 -23.20 -47.58 -28.18
C VAL A 219 -24.42 -48.46 -28.42
N GLU A 220 -25.49 -47.95 -29.02
CA GLU A 220 -26.69 -48.75 -29.32
C GLU A 220 -26.39 -49.87 -30.34
N ILE A 221 -25.61 -49.59 -31.38
CA ILE A 221 -25.17 -50.59 -32.36
C ILE A 221 -24.28 -51.63 -31.66
N ALA A 222 -23.36 -51.20 -30.81
CA ALA A 222 -22.50 -52.09 -30.03
C ALA A 222 -23.32 -52.98 -29.09
N GLU A 223 -24.33 -52.44 -28.40
CA GLU A 223 -25.25 -53.23 -27.57
C GLU A 223 -26.05 -54.24 -28.39
N ARG A 224 -26.59 -53.83 -29.55
CA ARG A 224 -27.31 -54.73 -30.45
C ARG A 224 -26.38 -55.84 -30.97
N GLN A 225 -25.14 -55.50 -31.29
CA GLN A 225 -24.13 -56.47 -31.73
C GLN A 225 -23.76 -57.43 -30.60
N ALA A 226 -23.50 -56.94 -29.39
CA ALA A 226 -23.21 -57.75 -28.22
C ALA A 226 -24.38 -58.70 -27.87
N ARG A 227 -25.64 -58.24 -28.00
CA ARG A 227 -26.82 -59.10 -27.82
C ARG A 227 -26.91 -60.19 -28.89
N ARG A 228 -26.63 -59.87 -30.15
CA ARG A 228 -26.59 -60.85 -31.25
C ARG A 228 -25.50 -61.88 -31.03
N GLU A 229 -24.29 -61.45 -30.68
CA GLU A 229 -23.17 -62.33 -30.39
C GLU A 229 -23.42 -63.21 -29.17
N GLY A 230 -24.04 -62.67 -28.11
CA GLY A 230 -24.47 -63.45 -26.95
C GLY A 230 -25.51 -64.51 -27.31
N ALA A 231 -26.50 -64.17 -28.13
CA ALA A 231 -27.51 -65.12 -28.61
C ALA A 231 -26.86 -66.23 -29.48
N LEU A 232 -26.01 -65.86 -30.44
CA LEU A 232 -25.28 -66.81 -31.29
C LEU A 232 -24.35 -67.71 -30.46
N ALA A 233 -23.66 -67.15 -29.47
CA ALA A 233 -22.80 -67.92 -28.56
C ALA A 233 -23.62 -68.93 -27.74
N SER A 234 -24.80 -68.52 -27.26
CA SER A 234 -25.71 -69.41 -26.52
C SER A 234 -26.26 -70.53 -27.41
N GLU A 235 -26.64 -70.22 -28.66
CA GLU A 235 -27.10 -71.21 -29.64
C GLU A 235 -25.98 -72.17 -30.03
N ALA A 236 -24.77 -71.66 -30.27
CA ALA A 236 -23.59 -72.50 -30.53
C ALA A 236 -23.28 -73.42 -29.35
N ALA A 237 -23.42 -72.96 -28.11
CA ALA A 237 -23.26 -73.80 -26.92
C ALA A 237 -24.35 -74.89 -26.85
N GLN A 238 -25.61 -74.54 -27.12
CA GLN A 238 -26.72 -75.50 -27.17
C GLN A 238 -26.53 -76.54 -28.29
N SER A 239 -26.12 -76.10 -29.48
CA SER A 239 -25.82 -76.97 -30.61
C SER A 239 -24.65 -77.92 -30.31
N LYS A 240 -23.58 -77.44 -29.67
CA LYS A 240 -22.47 -78.30 -29.21
C LYS A 240 -22.95 -79.36 -28.21
N LEU A 241 -23.79 -78.98 -27.25
CA LEU A 241 -24.38 -79.92 -26.29
C LEU A 241 -25.27 -80.95 -27.00
N ALA A 242 -26.16 -80.52 -27.90
CA ALA A 242 -27.00 -81.41 -28.69
C ALA A 242 -26.17 -82.39 -29.53
N THR A 243 -25.14 -81.89 -30.22
CA THR A 243 -24.22 -82.72 -31.00
C THR A 243 -23.48 -83.73 -30.12
N SER A 244 -23.05 -83.33 -28.92
CA SER A 244 -22.41 -84.25 -27.97
C SER A 244 -23.36 -85.35 -27.48
N ARG A 245 -24.64 -85.02 -27.25
CA ARG A 245 -25.68 -85.99 -26.87
C ARG A 245 -25.97 -86.98 -28.00
N LEU A 246 -26.10 -86.49 -29.23
CA LEU A 246 -26.29 -87.34 -30.42
C LEU A 246 -25.09 -88.26 -30.64
N LYS A 247 -23.86 -87.74 -30.52
CA LYS A 247 -22.64 -88.57 -30.63
C LYS A 247 -22.60 -89.67 -29.57
N ARG A 248 -23.03 -89.39 -28.34
CA ARG A 248 -23.13 -90.41 -27.28
C ARG A 248 -24.18 -91.46 -27.64
N ALA A 249 -25.38 -91.04 -28.03
CA ALA A 249 -26.45 -91.94 -28.43
C ALA A 249 -26.06 -92.85 -29.62
N ILE A 250 -25.33 -92.32 -30.61
CA ILE A 250 -24.80 -93.13 -31.73
C ILE A 250 -23.85 -94.21 -31.20
N ARG A 251 -22.87 -93.84 -30.34
CA ARG A 251 -21.94 -94.83 -29.76
C ARG A 251 -22.66 -95.91 -28.95
N ASP A 252 -23.65 -95.53 -28.16
CA ASP A 252 -24.45 -96.46 -27.37
C ASP A 252 -25.19 -97.44 -28.31
N ARG A 253 -25.78 -96.94 -29.41
CA ARG A 253 -26.41 -97.78 -30.43
C ARG A 253 -25.43 -98.67 -31.19
N ASP A 254 -24.25 -98.17 -31.53
CA ASP A 254 -23.20 -98.97 -32.16
C ASP A 254 -22.78 -100.14 -31.25
N SER A 255 -22.69 -99.91 -29.93
CA SER A 255 -22.43 -100.99 -28.96
C SER A 255 -23.59 -101.99 -28.88
N GLU A 256 -24.85 -101.53 -28.87
CA GLU A 256 -26.02 -102.42 -28.91
C GLU A 256 -26.05 -103.26 -30.20
N VAL A 257 -25.72 -102.67 -31.35
CA VAL A 257 -25.66 -103.37 -32.64
C VAL A 257 -24.54 -104.41 -32.64
N ALA A 258 -23.37 -104.08 -32.10
CA ALA A 258 -22.25 -105.02 -31.96
C ALA A 258 -22.64 -106.20 -31.06
N ASP A 259 -23.31 -105.94 -29.93
CA ASP A 259 -23.81 -106.98 -29.04
C ASP A 259 -24.83 -107.87 -29.74
N LEU A 260 -25.80 -107.30 -30.45
CA LEU A 260 -26.80 -108.05 -31.23
C LEU A 260 -26.16 -108.86 -32.35
N ALA A 261 -25.16 -108.31 -33.06
CA ALA A 261 -24.42 -109.02 -34.09
C ALA A 261 -23.66 -110.23 -33.50
N SER A 262 -23.03 -110.06 -32.33
CA SER A 262 -22.37 -111.16 -31.61
C SER A 262 -23.35 -112.26 -31.19
N GLN A 263 -24.55 -111.87 -30.72
CA GLN A 263 -25.63 -112.80 -30.38
C GLN A 263 -26.15 -113.53 -31.61
N LEU A 264 -26.35 -112.84 -32.73
CA LEU A 264 -26.75 -113.45 -34.00
C LEU A 264 -25.72 -114.47 -34.48
N LEU A 265 -24.43 -114.14 -34.46
CA LEU A 265 -23.35 -115.07 -34.81
C LEU A 265 -23.35 -116.29 -33.89
N ALA A 266 -23.51 -116.10 -32.59
CA ALA A 266 -23.61 -117.20 -31.63
C ALA A 266 -24.84 -118.10 -31.90
N CYS A 267 -25.99 -117.51 -32.23
CA CYS A 267 -27.19 -118.25 -32.61
C CYS A 267 -27.03 -119.00 -33.94
N GLN A 268 -26.42 -118.37 -34.95
CA GLN A 268 -26.10 -119.02 -36.22
C GLN A 268 -25.20 -120.23 -36.02
N LYS A 269 -24.15 -120.10 -35.21
CA LYS A 269 -23.27 -121.23 -34.83
C LYS A 269 -24.06 -122.36 -34.17
N LYS A 270 -24.93 -122.06 -33.21
CA LYS A 270 -25.82 -123.06 -32.58
C LYS A 270 -26.73 -123.75 -33.61
N LEU A 271 -27.22 -123.01 -34.60
CA LEU A 271 -28.10 -123.54 -35.65
C LEU A 271 -27.33 -124.44 -36.63
N GLU A 272 -26.10 -124.07 -36.99
CA GLU A 272 -25.20 -124.94 -37.75
C GLU A 272 -24.86 -126.23 -37.00
N ASP A 273 -24.56 -126.14 -35.71
CA ASP A 273 -24.29 -127.30 -34.87
C ASP A 273 -25.51 -128.23 -34.78
N ALA A 274 -26.72 -127.67 -34.63
CA ALA A 274 -27.97 -128.42 -34.67
C ALA A 274 -28.24 -129.06 -36.05
N ARG A 275 -27.95 -128.35 -37.15
CA ARG A 275 -28.05 -128.90 -38.51
C ARG A 275 -27.08 -130.05 -38.74
N ARG A 276 -25.85 -129.96 -38.22
CA ARG A 276 -24.88 -131.07 -38.27
C ARG A 276 -25.35 -132.27 -37.44
N GLY A 277 -26.02 -132.04 -36.33
CA GLY A 277 -26.67 -133.09 -35.52
C GLY A 277 -27.79 -133.80 -36.29
N LEU A 278 -28.73 -133.04 -36.86
CA LEU A 278 -29.89 -133.59 -37.58
C LEU A 278 -29.53 -134.36 -38.85
N GLY A 279 -28.42 -134.02 -39.51
CA GLY A 279 -27.91 -134.79 -40.64
C GLY A 279 -27.42 -136.21 -40.28
N ARG A 280 -27.12 -136.46 -39.00
CA ARG A 280 -26.70 -137.79 -38.50
C ARG A 280 -27.89 -138.70 -38.14
N ASP A 281 -29.06 -138.13 -37.87
CA ASP A 281 -30.27 -138.89 -37.48
C ASP A 281 -31.07 -139.43 -38.67
N ALA A 282 -30.71 -139.06 -39.91
CA ALA A 282 -31.30 -139.59 -41.13
C ALA A 282 -30.59 -140.87 -41.63
N THR A 283 -30.32 -141.81 -40.73
CA THR A 283 -29.79 -143.13 -41.11
C THR A 283 -30.80 -143.85 -42.01
N ASN A 284 -30.30 -144.46 -43.09
CA ASN A 284 -31.13 -145.12 -44.08
C ASN A 284 -31.80 -146.34 -43.45
N LEU A 285 -33.04 -146.17 -42.96
CA LEU A 285 -33.82 -147.20 -42.28
C LEU A 285 -33.98 -148.47 -43.11
N GLU A 286 -33.96 -148.37 -44.45
CA GLU A 286 -33.95 -149.55 -45.32
C GLU A 286 -32.65 -150.35 -45.20
N TYR A 287 -31.52 -149.68 -45.06
CA TYR A 287 -30.23 -150.34 -44.86
C TYR A 287 -30.16 -151.05 -43.50
N VAL A 288 -30.61 -150.39 -42.44
CA VAL A 288 -30.74 -150.99 -41.10
C VAL A 288 -31.68 -152.19 -41.13
N LYS A 289 -32.85 -152.05 -41.76
CA LYS A 289 -33.83 -153.14 -41.87
C LYS A 289 -33.23 -154.35 -42.58
N ASN A 290 -32.53 -154.15 -43.70
CA ASN A 290 -31.91 -155.23 -44.45
C ASN A 290 -30.82 -155.94 -43.63
N LEU A 291 -29.98 -155.17 -42.91
CA LEU A 291 -28.97 -155.71 -42.00
C LEU A 291 -29.60 -156.55 -40.87
N LEU A 292 -30.69 -156.07 -40.26
CA LEU A 292 -31.41 -156.80 -39.20
C LEU A 292 -32.06 -158.08 -39.73
N VAL A 293 -32.72 -158.02 -40.89
CA VAL A 293 -33.31 -159.21 -41.54
C VAL A 293 -32.24 -160.26 -41.81
N GLN A 294 -31.07 -159.84 -42.31
CA GLN A 294 -29.96 -160.74 -42.56
C GLN A 294 -29.41 -161.33 -41.25
N TYR A 295 -29.28 -160.51 -40.20
CA TYR A 295 -28.82 -160.94 -38.89
C TYR A 295 -29.73 -162.01 -38.25
N PHE A 296 -31.06 -161.88 -38.37
CA PHE A 296 -32.02 -162.86 -37.83
C PHE A 296 -32.18 -164.11 -38.68
N SER A 297 -31.84 -164.06 -39.97
CA SER A 297 -31.98 -165.21 -40.88
C SER A 297 -30.81 -166.20 -40.78
N LEU A 298 -29.70 -165.81 -40.17
CA LEU A 298 -28.51 -166.65 -39.99
C LEU A 298 -28.67 -167.57 -38.75
N ARG A 299 -28.09 -168.77 -38.82
CA ARG A 299 -28.06 -169.71 -37.67
C ARG A 299 -27.33 -169.07 -36.49
N GLN A 300 -27.93 -169.21 -35.30
CA GLN A 300 -27.36 -168.68 -34.05
C GLN A 300 -25.92 -169.17 -33.87
N ASN A 301 -25.03 -168.25 -33.51
CA ASN A 301 -23.61 -168.47 -33.28
C ASN A 301 -22.80 -168.85 -34.54
N SER A 302 -23.29 -168.53 -35.73
CA SER A 302 -22.44 -168.54 -36.92
C SER A 302 -21.44 -167.38 -36.89
N SER A 303 -20.24 -167.61 -37.42
CA SER A 303 -19.23 -166.56 -37.57
C SER A 303 -19.71 -165.40 -38.45
N GLU A 304 -20.65 -165.64 -39.37
CA GLU A 304 -21.26 -164.63 -40.23
C GLU A 304 -22.28 -163.75 -39.48
N GLN A 305 -22.98 -164.29 -38.47
CA GLN A 305 -23.88 -163.50 -37.64
C GLN A 305 -23.07 -162.56 -36.72
N ALA A 306 -21.97 -163.05 -36.14
CA ALA A 306 -21.12 -162.25 -35.24
C ALA A 306 -20.42 -161.09 -35.96
N SER A 307 -20.08 -161.23 -37.25
CA SER A 307 -19.45 -160.17 -38.03
C SER A 307 -20.40 -159.02 -38.41
N LEU A 308 -21.72 -159.25 -38.36
CA LEU A 308 -22.73 -158.21 -38.60
C LEU A 308 -22.97 -157.32 -37.37
N VAL A 309 -22.63 -157.78 -36.16
CA VAL A 309 -22.86 -157.01 -34.91
C VAL A 309 -22.09 -155.67 -34.90
N PRO A 310 -20.80 -155.58 -35.25
CA PRO A 310 -20.09 -154.30 -35.34
C PRO A 310 -20.68 -153.35 -36.40
N VAL A 311 -21.23 -153.89 -37.49
CA VAL A 311 -21.87 -153.09 -38.53
C VAL A 311 -23.20 -152.55 -38.04
N LEU A 312 -24.04 -153.37 -37.41
CA LEU A 312 -25.27 -152.91 -36.74
C LEU A 312 -24.98 -151.89 -35.64
N ALA A 313 -23.89 -152.08 -34.89
CA ALA A 313 -23.42 -151.16 -33.87
C ALA A 313 -23.08 -149.78 -34.44
N THR A 314 -22.32 -149.75 -35.52
CA THR A 314 -21.92 -148.49 -36.15
C THR A 314 -23.08 -147.79 -36.84
N VAL A 315 -23.98 -148.53 -37.49
CA VAL A 315 -25.12 -147.94 -38.19
C VAL A 315 -26.18 -147.40 -37.22
N LEU A 316 -26.43 -148.10 -36.10
CA LEU A 316 -27.33 -147.64 -35.05
C LEU A 316 -26.66 -146.70 -34.04
N ALA A 317 -25.38 -146.37 -34.27
CA ALA A 317 -24.56 -145.55 -33.38
C ALA A 317 -24.61 -146.03 -31.92
N PHE A 318 -24.59 -147.34 -31.69
CA PHE A 318 -24.42 -147.92 -30.36
C PHE A 318 -23.07 -147.46 -29.79
N THR A 319 -23.10 -146.92 -28.57
CA THR A 319 -21.89 -146.54 -27.85
C THR A 319 -21.15 -147.79 -27.36
N ASP A 320 -19.85 -147.67 -27.06
CA ASP A 320 -19.08 -148.81 -26.54
C ASP A 320 -19.69 -149.39 -25.24
N ASP A 321 -20.36 -148.54 -24.45
CA ASP A 321 -21.11 -148.92 -23.26
C ASP A 321 -22.30 -149.83 -23.62
N ASP A 322 -23.08 -149.50 -24.66
CA ASP A 322 -24.22 -150.31 -25.11
C ASP A 322 -23.79 -151.69 -25.61
N LEU A 323 -22.65 -151.77 -26.30
CA LEU A 323 -22.09 -153.03 -26.80
C LEU A 323 -21.59 -153.92 -25.66
N SER A 324 -21.05 -153.32 -24.59
CA SER A 324 -20.64 -154.06 -23.39
C SER A 324 -21.84 -154.68 -22.67
N LEU A 325 -22.96 -153.95 -22.58
CA LEU A 325 -24.21 -154.42 -21.98
C LEU A 325 -24.83 -155.57 -22.78
N LEU A 326 -24.85 -155.47 -24.11
CA LEU A 326 -25.37 -156.53 -24.98
C LEU A 326 -24.55 -157.81 -24.88
N ARG A 327 -23.21 -157.72 -24.84
CA ARG A 327 -22.35 -158.91 -24.64
C ARG A 327 -22.54 -159.54 -23.26
N ALA A 328 -22.65 -158.72 -22.22
CA ALA A 328 -22.91 -159.20 -20.86
C ALA A 328 -24.27 -159.93 -20.79
N GLN A 329 -25.31 -159.42 -21.46
CA GLN A 329 -26.60 -160.10 -21.55
C GLN A 329 -26.53 -161.40 -22.37
N ALA A 330 -25.83 -161.40 -23.51
CA ALA A 330 -25.67 -162.59 -24.34
C ALA A 330 -24.97 -163.73 -23.58
N GLN A 331 -23.88 -163.42 -22.83
CA GLN A 331 -23.20 -164.40 -21.98
C GLN A 331 -24.09 -164.90 -20.83
N LYS A 332 -24.90 -164.02 -20.24
CA LYS A 332 -25.88 -164.40 -19.20
C LYS A 332 -26.96 -165.34 -19.75
N TRP A 333 -27.38 -165.14 -21.00
CA TRP A 333 -28.33 -166.00 -21.71
C TRP A 333 -27.73 -167.39 -22.03
N GLU A 334 -26.50 -167.45 -22.53
CA GLU A 334 -25.80 -168.73 -22.78
C GLU A 334 -25.48 -169.51 -21.49
N ALA A 335 -25.12 -168.80 -20.40
CA ALA A 335 -24.96 -169.39 -19.07
C ALA A 335 -26.28 -169.93 -18.52
N SER A 336 -27.43 -169.35 -18.89
CA SER A 336 -28.75 -169.83 -18.47
C SER A 336 -29.26 -171.06 -19.26
N GLN A 337 -28.68 -171.39 -20.43
CA GLN A 337 -29.05 -172.59 -21.19
C GLN A 337 -28.24 -173.85 -20.84
N SER A 338 -27.11 -173.72 -20.14
CA SER A 338 -26.18 -174.83 -19.85
C SER A 338 -26.36 -175.52 -18.49
N TYR A 339 -27.44 -175.22 -17.76
CA TYR A 339 -27.73 -175.84 -16.46
C TYR A 339 -29.21 -176.25 -16.37
N TRP A 340 -29.50 -177.51 -16.73
CA TRP A 340 -30.77 -178.15 -16.36
C TRP A 340 -30.91 -178.21 -14.84
N GLY A 341 -32.03 -177.72 -14.31
CA GLY A 341 -32.56 -178.12 -13.01
C GLY A 341 -32.89 -176.98 -12.05
N GLY A 342 -34.19 -176.79 -11.78
CA GLY A 342 -34.64 -176.25 -10.49
C GLY A 342 -35.27 -174.85 -10.51
N SER A 343 -36.59 -174.85 -10.75
CA SER A 343 -37.64 -174.12 -10.03
C SER A 343 -37.24 -172.98 -9.07
N ALA A 344 -37.70 -171.75 -9.35
CA ALA A 344 -38.69 -171.02 -8.53
C ALA A 344 -38.78 -169.51 -8.93
N GLU A 345 -39.99 -169.11 -9.31
CA GLU A 345 -40.61 -167.77 -9.32
C GLU A 345 -40.43 -166.94 -8.02
N PRO A 346 -40.94 -165.68 -7.91
CA PRO A 346 -41.03 -164.55 -8.87
C PRO A 346 -40.74 -163.16 -8.21
N ASP A 347 -41.17 -162.08 -8.89
CA ASP A 347 -41.51 -160.70 -8.42
C ASP A 347 -40.55 -159.51 -8.65
N ALA A 348 -40.68 -158.92 -9.86
CA ALA A 348 -41.09 -157.52 -10.19
C ALA A 348 -40.41 -156.27 -9.55
N PRO A 349 -40.55 -155.02 -10.08
CA PRO A 349 -40.88 -154.54 -11.44
C PRO A 349 -40.00 -153.35 -11.97
N ASN A 350 -40.15 -153.06 -13.27
CA ASN A 350 -39.82 -151.79 -13.96
C ASN A 350 -40.63 -150.59 -13.39
N PRO A 351 -40.15 -149.32 -13.49
CA PRO A 351 -40.66 -148.48 -14.60
C PRO A 351 -39.76 -147.34 -15.12
N LEU A 352 -40.00 -147.03 -16.39
CA LEU A 352 -39.69 -145.79 -17.09
C LEU A 352 -40.53 -144.60 -16.60
N LEU A 353 -40.01 -143.39 -16.86
CA LEU A 353 -40.66 -142.06 -16.97
C LEU A 353 -40.21 -141.05 -15.91
N THR A 354 -39.51 -140.00 -16.36
CA THR A 354 -39.90 -138.60 -16.11
C THR A 354 -39.14 -137.66 -17.06
N LEU A 355 -39.88 -137.16 -18.06
CA LEU A 355 -39.59 -135.96 -18.85
C LEU A 355 -40.44 -134.83 -18.26
N THR A 356 -39.88 -133.69 -17.88
CA THR A 356 -40.66 -132.45 -17.64
C THR A 356 -39.82 -131.16 -17.67
N THR A 357 -40.04 -130.37 -18.73
CA THR A 357 -40.33 -128.91 -18.84
C THR A 357 -39.85 -127.87 -17.81
N LEU A 358 -39.40 -126.70 -18.30
CA LEU A 358 -39.95 -125.31 -18.10
C LEU A 358 -38.89 -124.23 -18.48
N ALA A 359 -39.07 -123.49 -19.59
CA ALA A 359 -39.70 -122.16 -19.73
C ALA A 359 -38.82 -120.94 -19.35
N PRO A 360 -38.67 -119.90 -20.22
CA PRO A 360 -37.91 -118.67 -19.96
C PRO A 360 -38.81 -117.50 -19.51
N ALA A 361 -38.26 -116.56 -18.73
CA ALA A 361 -38.94 -115.37 -18.23
C ALA A 361 -38.27 -114.04 -18.70
N PRO A 362 -39.00 -112.91 -18.70
CA PRO A 362 -38.81 -111.82 -19.67
C PRO A 362 -38.11 -110.54 -19.14
N ARG A 363 -37.79 -109.66 -20.10
CA ARG A 363 -37.17 -108.33 -19.95
C ARG A 363 -38.11 -107.34 -19.24
N HIS A 364 -37.56 -106.49 -18.35
CA HIS A 364 -38.21 -105.27 -17.87
C HIS A 364 -37.37 -104.02 -18.17
N ARG A 365 -37.97 -103.07 -18.91
CA ARG A 365 -37.60 -101.66 -19.04
C ARG A 365 -37.87 -100.89 -17.74
N LYS A 366 -36.98 -99.97 -17.35
CA LYS A 366 -37.25 -98.71 -16.61
C LYS A 366 -36.23 -97.66 -17.11
N ALA A 367 -36.63 -96.61 -17.82
CA ALA A 367 -37.21 -95.35 -17.32
C ALA A 367 -36.21 -94.51 -16.51
N SER A 368 -35.54 -93.57 -17.18
CA SER A 368 -35.21 -92.25 -16.59
C SER A 368 -36.47 -91.38 -16.69
N PRO A 369 -36.68 -90.37 -15.82
CA PRO A 369 -36.17 -89.05 -16.19
C PRO A 369 -35.88 -88.06 -15.03
N VAL A 370 -35.33 -86.92 -15.45
CA VAL A 370 -35.40 -85.57 -14.84
C VAL A 370 -34.57 -85.31 -13.57
N ASN A 371 -33.48 -84.59 -13.80
CA ASN A 371 -32.86 -83.67 -12.85
C ASN A 371 -33.36 -82.26 -13.21
N THR A 372 -34.13 -81.62 -12.34
CA THR A 372 -34.38 -80.17 -12.35
C THR A 372 -33.51 -79.55 -11.27
N GLY A 373 -32.45 -78.87 -11.69
CA GLY A 373 -31.77 -77.89 -10.87
C GLY A 373 -32.57 -76.59 -10.86
N THR A 374 -32.79 -76.07 -9.66
CA THR A 374 -32.88 -74.63 -9.38
C THR A 374 -31.50 -74.09 -9.09
#